data_AF-A0A849G479-F1
#
_entry.id   AF-A0A849G479-F1
#
_cell.length_a   1.000
_cell.length_b   1.000
_cell.length_c   1.000
_cell.angle_alpha   90.00
_cell.angle_beta   90.00
_cell.angle_gamma   90.00
#
_symmetry.space_group_name_H-M   'P 1'
#
loop_
_entity.id
_entity.type
_entity.pdbx_description
1 polymer ?
#
loop_
_entity_poly.entity_id
_entity_poly.type
_entity_poly.pdbx_seq_one_letter_code
_entity_poly.pdbx_strand_id
1 'polypeptide(L)'
;HWMWKFHVIHHSDENVDTTTALRHHPGESVFRAVFTLLAVLVVGAPMWMVMVYQSFSAFLSQFNHSNVRLPDWFNKTIGRLVITPDMHRVHHHAELPYTDANYGNIFPFWDYIFGTYSRLDREKIEYGLDVFDKDHDSIGDLLGLPFDGLRYRQDK
;
A
#
# COMPACT_ATOMS: atom_id res chain seq x y z
N HIS A 1 -1.62 -14.60 1.13
CA HIS A 1 -2.40 -14.48 -0.13
C HIS A 1 -3.85 -14.00 0.01
N TRP A 2 -4.65 -14.29 1.06
CA TRP A 2 -6.07 -13.89 1.05
C TRP A 2 -6.31 -12.37 1.23
N MET A 3 -5.58 -11.69 2.12
CA MET A 3 -5.69 -10.21 2.27
C MET A 3 -5.25 -9.48 1.00
N TRP A 4 -4.22 -10.02 0.34
CA TRP A 4 -3.75 -9.51 -0.95
C TRP A 4 -4.89 -9.43 -1.98
N LYS A 5 -5.80 -10.41 -2.00
CA LYS A 5 -6.95 -10.37 -2.92
C LYS A 5 -7.83 -9.13 -2.77
N PHE A 6 -7.96 -8.62 -1.53
CA PHE A 6 -8.68 -7.38 -1.26
C PHE A 6 -7.84 -6.14 -1.57
N HIS A 7 -6.53 -6.25 -1.34
CA HIS A 7 -5.58 -5.18 -1.59
C HIS A 7 -5.26 -4.98 -3.07
N VAL A 8 -5.53 -5.97 -3.92
CA VAL A 8 -5.23 -5.92 -5.36
C VAL A 8 -5.86 -4.71 -6.07
N ILE A 9 -7.02 -4.22 -5.58
CA ILE A 9 -7.71 -3.03 -6.10
C ILE A 9 -6.87 -1.77 -5.89
N HIS A 10 -6.10 -1.73 -4.81
CA HIS A 10 -5.18 -0.65 -4.52
C HIS A 10 -4.01 -0.62 -5.51
N HIS A 11 -3.47 -1.81 -5.82
CA HIS A 11 -2.36 -1.98 -6.76
C HIS A 11 -2.77 -1.98 -8.23
N SER A 12 -4.06 -2.10 -8.55
CA SER A 12 -4.54 -2.06 -9.93
C SER A 12 -4.47 -0.65 -10.54
N ASP A 13 -4.05 0.36 -9.78
CA ASP A 13 -3.87 1.71 -10.29
C ASP A 13 -2.60 1.84 -11.15
N GLU A 14 -2.79 2.08 -12.45
CA GLU A 14 -1.70 2.32 -13.39
C GLU A 14 -1.06 3.70 -13.23
N ASN A 15 -1.70 4.62 -12.51
CA ASN A 15 -1.25 6.00 -12.34
C ASN A 15 -1.20 6.39 -10.86
N VAL A 16 -0.26 5.78 -10.12
CA VAL A 16 -0.14 5.99 -8.67
C VAL A 16 0.07 7.46 -8.32
N ASP A 17 -0.93 8.01 -7.64
CA ASP A 17 -0.96 9.36 -7.08
C ASP A 17 -1.69 9.39 -5.73
N THR A 18 -1.84 10.58 -5.15
CA THR A 18 -2.48 10.74 -3.83
C THR A 18 -3.88 10.11 -3.76
N THR A 19 -4.64 10.03 -4.86
CA THR A 19 -5.96 9.38 -4.89
C THR A 19 -5.89 7.86 -4.75
N THR A 20 -4.77 7.22 -5.12
CA THR A 20 -4.54 5.79 -4.95
C THR A 20 -4.67 5.36 -3.49
N ALA A 21 -4.27 6.22 -2.55
CA ALA A 21 -4.42 6.00 -1.10
C ALA A 21 -5.89 5.83 -0.65
N LEU A 22 -6.86 6.17 -1.50
CA LEU A 22 -8.30 5.98 -1.23
C LEU A 22 -8.88 4.75 -1.93
N ARG A 23 -8.14 4.11 -2.85
CA ARG A 23 -8.60 2.96 -3.64
C ARG A 23 -8.42 1.66 -2.85
N HIS A 24 -9.38 1.35 -1.99
CA HIS A 24 -9.37 0.12 -1.19
C HIS A 24 -10.71 -0.58 -1.26
N HIS A 25 -10.70 -1.91 -1.21
CA HIS A 25 -11.94 -2.67 -1.06
C HIS A 25 -12.61 -2.35 0.30
N PRO A 26 -13.95 -2.19 0.37
CA PRO A 26 -14.65 -1.97 1.65
C PRO A 26 -14.38 -3.06 2.69
N GLY A 27 -14.25 -4.31 2.24
CA GLY A 27 -13.85 -5.44 3.08
C GLY A 27 -12.50 -5.24 3.77
N GLU A 28 -11.50 -4.67 3.08
CA GLU A 28 -10.20 -4.33 3.68
C GLU A 28 -10.37 -3.32 4.82
N SER A 29 -11.24 -2.32 4.62
CA SER A 29 -11.55 -1.33 5.65
C SER A 29 -12.21 -1.94 6.88
N VAL A 30 -13.11 -2.92 6.70
CA VAL A 30 -13.73 -3.67 7.80
C VAL A 30 -12.68 -4.45 8.58
N PHE A 31 -11.79 -5.20 7.91
CA PHE A 31 -10.73 -5.95 8.59
C PHE A 31 -9.83 -5.02 9.39
N ARG A 32 -9.35 -3.92 8.77
CA ARG A 32 -8.51 -2.92 9.45
C ARG A 32 -9.21 -2.31 10.66
N ALA A 33 -10.49 -1.99 10.56
CA ALA A 33 -11.27 -1.45 11.67
C ALA A 33 -11.40 -2.45 12.82
N VAL A 34 -11.73 -3.72 12.53
CA VAL A 34 -11.87 -4.77 13.55
C VAL A 34 -10.55 -4.99 14.29
N PHE A 35 -9.43 -5.18 13.58
CA PHE A 35 -8.13 -5.37 14.21
C PHE A 35 -7.70 -4.15 15.05
N THR A 36 -7.94 -2.93 14.54
CA THR A 36 -7.64 -1.70 15.29
C THR A 36 -8.47 -1.61 16.56
N LEU A 37 -9.78 -1.86 16.49
CA LEU A 37 -10.66 -1.82 17.65
C LEU A 37 -10.29 -2.88 18.69
N LEU A 38 -9.96 -4.10 18.26
CA LEU A 38 -9.48 -5.15 19.15
C LEU A 38 -8.18 -4.75 19.86
N ALA A 39 -7.21 -4.19 19.12
CA ALA A 39 -5.96 -3.69 19.73
C ALA A 39 -6.22 -2.57 20.74
N VAL A 40 -7.11 -1.63 20.42
CA VAL A 40 -7.52 -0.54 21.33
C VAL A 40 -8.16 -1.09 22.59
N LEU A 41 -9.03 -2.11 22.49
CA LEU A 41 -9.68 -2.76 23.63
C LEU A 41 -8.66 -3.48 24.52
N VAL A 42 -7.72 -4.22 23.93
CA VAL A 42 -6.68 -4.96 24.66
C VAL A 42 -5.72 -4.02 25.39
N VAL A 43 -5.30 -2.92 24.73
CA VAL A 43 -4.36 -1.95 25.30
C VAL A 43 -5.07 -0.97 26.25
N GLY A 44 -6.39 -0.79 26.13
CA GLY A 44 -7.13 0.25 26.84
C GLY A 44 -6.77 1.66 26.34
N ALA A 45 -6.45 1.80 25.05
CA ALA A 45 -5.97 3.07 24.49
C ALA A 45 -7.07 4.14 24.53
N PRO A 46 -6.78 5.37 24.98
CA PRO A 46 -7.77 6.43 25.02
C PRO A 46 -8.13 6.89 23.60
N MET A 47 -9.38 7.28 23.39
CA MET A 47 -9.90 7.63 22.06
C MET A 47 -9.08 8.72 21.35
N TRP A 48 -8.58 9.73 22.08
CA TRP A 48 -7.77 10.79 21.49
C TRP A 48 -6.48 10.25 20.83
N MET A 49 -5.86 9.21 21.41
CA MET A 49 -4.64 8.60 20.87
C MET A 49 -4.95 7.84 19.58
N VAL A 50 -6.09 7.12 19.55
CA VAL A 50 -6.58 6.44 18.35
C VAL A 50 -6.84 7.45 17.24
N MET A 51 -7.48 8.57 17.54
CA MET A 51 -7.76 9.63 16.57
C MET A 51 -6.46 10.24 16.02
N VAL A 52 -5.49 10.55 16.88
CA VAL A 52 -4.17 11.04 16.47
C VAL A 52 -3.49 10.03 15.53
N TYR A 53 -3.44 8.76 15.90
CA TYR A 53 -2.88 7.70 15.07
C TYR A 53 -3.57 7.61 13.70
N GLN A 54 -4.90 7.59 13.67
CA GLN A 54 -5.68 7.50 12.44
C GLN A 54 -5.44 8.71 11.53
N SER A 55 -5.35 9.93 12.09
CA SER A 55 -5.04 11.14 11.33
C SER A 55 -3.64 11.10 10.73
N PHE A 56 -2.62 10.69 11.50
CA PHE A 56 -1.26 10.54 10.98
C PHE A 56 -1.17 9.44 9.93
N SER A 57 -1.79 8.29 10.18
CA SER A 57 -1.82 7.16 9.24
C SER A 57 -2.47 7.54 7.91
N ALA A 58 -3.59 8.26 7.94
CA ALA A 58 -4.26 8.75 6.76
C ALA A 58 -3.40 9.78 6.01
N PHE A 59 -2.85 10.79 6.71
CA PHE A 59 -1.99 11.80 6.09
C PHE A 59 -0.75 11.17 5.43
N LEU A 60 -0.08 10.25 6.13
CA LEU A 60 1.10 9.58 5.60
C LEU A 60 0.76 8.66 4.44
N SER A 61 -0.39 7.98 4.46
CA SER A 61 -0.85 7.23 3.30
C SER A 61 -0.99 8.13 2.06
N GLN A 62 -1.60 9.32 2.20
CA GLN A 62 -1.71 10.29 1.11
C GLN A 62 -0.33 10.80 0.64
N PHE A 63 0.59 11.03 1.58
CA PHE A 63 1.97 11.43 1.29
C PHE A 63 2.73 10.35 0.53
N ASN A 64 2.69 9.10 0.98
CA ASN A 64 3.37 7.94 0.39
C ASN A 64 2.96 7.69 -1.06
N HIS A 65 1.72 8.00 -1.42
CA HIS A 65 1.24 7.85 -2.79
C HIS A 65 1.44 9.11 -3.65
N SER A 66 1.87 10.22 -3.05
CA SER A 66 1.98 11.48 -3.76
C SER A 66 2.94 11.42 -4.95
N ASN A 67 2.70 12.27 -5.94
CA ASN A 67 3.57 12.40 -7.10
C ASN A 67 4.86 13.19 -6.83
N VAL A 68 5.06 13.66 -5.60
CA VAL A 68 6.21 14.45 -5.18
C VAL A 68 7.50 13.66 -5.38
N ARG A 69 8.49 14.29 -6.03
CA ARG A 69 9.87 13.79 -6.09
C ARG A 69 10.65 14.42 -4.96
N LEU A 70 11.14 13.59 -4.04
CA LEU A 70 11.95 14.06 -2.92
C LEU A 70 13.43 14.06 -3.33
N PRO A 71 14.22 15.00 -2.82
CA PRO A 71 15.65 15.00 -3.08
C PRO A 71 16.31 13.79 -2.40
N ASP A 72 17.38 13.31 -3.03
CA ASP A 72 18.11 12.09 -2.63
C ASP A 72 18.54 12.07 -1.16
N TRP A 73 18.92 13.24 -0.61
CA TRP A 73 19.30 13.36 0.80
C TRP A 73 18.14 13.10 1.75
N PHE A 74 16.91 13.50 1.38
CA PHE A 74 15.72 13.28 2.20
C PHE A 74 15.41 11.79 2.26
N ASN A 75 15.41 11.10 1.12
CA ASN A 75 15.20 9.65 1.06
C ASN A 75 16.26 8.89 1.89
N LYS A 76 17.53 9.32 1.87
CA LYS A 76 18.61 8.66 2.63
C LYS A 76 18.59 8.95 4.13
N THR A 77 17.96 10.04 4.57
CA THR A 77 17.93 10.48 5.97
C THR A 77 16.55 10.29 6.58
N ILE A 78 15.60 11.14 6.22
CA ILE A 78 14.22 11.13 6.70
C ILE A 78 13.49 9.87 6.25
N GLY A 79 13.81 9.32 5.07
CA GLY A 79 13.29 8.03 4.59
C GLY A 79 13.69 6.80 5.41
N ARG A 80 14.55 6.95 6.43
CA ARG A 80 14.79 5.89 7.43
C ARG A 80 13.82 5.96 8.61
N LEU A 81 13.08 7.06 8.74
CA LEU A 81 12.14 7.31 9.83
C LEU A 81 10.70 7.24 9.33
N VAL A 82 10.41 7.76 8.15
CA VAL A 82 9.06 7.76 7.57
C VAL A 82 9.10 7.14 6.18
N ILE A 83 8.03 6.43 5.81
CA ILE A 83 7.85 5.96 4.44
C ILE A 83 7.79 7.17 3.50
N THR A 84 8.52 7.10 2.39
CA THR A 84 8.54 8.17 1.38
C THR A 84 7.78 7.74 0.12
N PRO A 85 7.39 8.70 -0.75
CA PRO A 85 6.83 8.37 -2.06
C PRO A 85 7.69 7.40 -2.86
N ASP A 86 9.00 7.60 -2.87
CA ASP A 86 9.90 6.75 -3.65
C ASP A 86 10.01 5.33 -3.05
N MET A 87 9.88 5.16 -1.74
CA MET A 87 9.84 3.84 -1.11
C MET A 87 8.53 3.11 -1.43
N HIS A 88 7.40 3.78 -1.24
CA HIS A 88 6.10 3.14 -1.40
C HIS A 88 5.78 2.85 -2.87
N ARG A 89 6.30 3.63 -3.81
CA ARG A 89 6.16 3.32 -5.25
C ARG A 89 6.78 1.99 -5.64
N VAL A 90 7.83 1.51 -4.94
CA VAL A 90 8.41 0.18 -5.18
C VAL A 90 7.41 -0.92 -4.82
N HIS A 91 6.66 -0.74 -3.72
CA HIS A 91 5.57 -1.66 -3.34
C HIS A 91 4.48 -1.73 -4.41
N HIS A 92 4.22 -0.62 -5.10
CA HIS A 92 3.28 -0.55 -6.22
C HIS A 92 3.83 -1.05 -7.56
N HIS A 93 5.05 -1.58 -7.58
CA HIS A 93 5.59 -2.17 -8.80
C HIS A 93 4.74 -3.37 -9.24
N ALA A 94 4.52 -3.51 -10.54
CA ALA A 94 3.64 -4.53 -11.11
C ALA A 94 4.13 -5.97 -10.88
N GLU A 95 5.45 -6.16 -10.74
CA GLU A 95 6.08 -7.46 -10.64
C GLU A 95 6.83 -7.74 -9.32
N LEU A 96 6.87 -9.02 -8.96
CA LEU A 96 7.73 -9.56 -7.91
C LEU A 96 9.22 -9.45 -8.28
N PRO A 97 10.13 -9.30 -7.29
CA PRO A 97 9.85 -9.26 -5.86
C PRO A 97 9.46 -7.86 -5.35
N TYR A 98 9.35 -6.85 -6.23
CA TYR A 98 9.17 -5.46 -5.81
C TYR A 98 7.78 -5.19 -5.23
N THR A 99 6.74 -5.83 -5.76
CA THR A 99 5.38 -5.77 -5.18
C THR A 99 5.39 -6.25 -3.72
N ASP A 100 6.19 -7.27 -3.42
CA ASP A 100 6.37 -7.87 -2.09
C ASP A 100 7.51 -7.21 -1.28
N ALA A 101 7.55 -5.87 -1.32
CA ALA A 101 8.52 -5.08 -0.58
C ALA A 101 7.88 -3.81 -0.02
N ASN A 102 8.53 -3.18 0.96
CA ASN A 102 8.16 -1.87 1.53
C ASN A 102 6.70 -1.78 2.03
N TYR A 103 6.29 -2.72 2.87
CA TYR A 103 4.92 -2.87 3.39
C TYR A 103 4.51 -1.77 4.39
N GLY A 104 5.45 -1.01 4.95
CA GLY A 104 5.15 0.00 5.95
C GLY A 104 4.25 1.14 5.42
N ASN A 105 3.31 1.61 6.24
CA ASN A 105 2.52 2.84 5.98
C ASN A 105 3.09 4.09 6.68
N ILE A 106 3.67 3.92 7.88
CA ILE A 106 4.21 5.05 8.66
C ILE A 106 5.71 4.94 8.74
N PHE A 107 6.21 3.84 9.30
CA PHE A 107 7.63 3.66 9.57
C PHE A 107 8.22 2.52 8.73
N PRO A 108 9.40 2.72 8.12
CA PRO A 108 10.10 1.69 7.34
C PRO A 108 10.85 0.67 8.20
N PHE A 109 10.92 0.86 9.52
CA PHE A 109 11.69 -0.04 10.39
C PHE A 109 11.20 -1.48 10.32
N TRP A 110 9.91 -1.71 10.09
CA TRP A 110 9.37 -3.05 9.90
C TRP A 110 10.00 -3.74 8.70
N ASP A 111 10.16 -3.01 7.59
CA ASP A 111 10.78 -3.54 6.38
C ASP A 111 12.27 -3.86 6.56
N TYR A 112 12.97 -3.07 7.37
CA TYR A 112 14.35 -3.39 7.73
C TYR A 112 14.45 -4.60 8.68
N ILE A 113 13.55 -4.72 9.65
CA ILE A 113 13.54 -5.85 10.62
C ILE A 113 13.23 -7.17 9.90
N PHE A 114 12.25 -7.15 8.99
CA PHE A 114 11.80 -8.36 8.29
C PHE A 114 12.51 -8.59 6.95
N GLY A 115 13.43 -7.70 6.55
CA GLY A 115 14.20 -7.85 5.32
C GLY A 115 13.40 -7.65 4.03
N THR A 116 12.29 -6.91 4.09
CA THR A 116 11.40 -6.61 2.96
C THR A 116 11.66 -5.22 2.36
N TYR A 117 12.70 -4.52 2.79
CA TYR A 117 13.08 -3.25 2.20
C TYR A 117 13.66 -3.44 0.79
N SER A 118 13.11 -2.73 -0.19
CA SER A 118 13.62 -2.68 -1.56
C SER A 118 13.71 -1.25 -2.08
N ARG A 119 14.61 -1.01 -3.03
CA ARG A 119 14.79 0.29 -3.67
C ARG A 119 14.92 0.11 -5.18
N LEU A 120 14.14 0.91 -5.91
CA LEU A 120 14.18 0.96 -7.37
C LEU A 120 14.13 2.43 -7.82
N ASP A 121 14.82 2.74 -8.91
CA ASP A 121 14.76 4.08 -9.51
C ASP A 121 13.35 4.31 -10.07
N ARG A 122 12.81 5.52 -9.91
CA ARG A 122 11.41 5.82 -10.26
C ARG A 122 11.11 5.57 -11.75
N GLU A 123 12.10 5.74 -12.62
CA GLU A 123 12.01 5.50 -14.06
C GLU A 123 11.88 4.01 -14.42
N LYS A 124 12.18 3.10 -13.50
CA LYS A 124 12.08 1.65 -13.68
C LYS A 124 10.80 1.07 -13.08
N ILE A 125 9.94 1.91 -12.50
CA ILE A 125 8.71 1.45 -11.86
C ILE A 125 7.60 1.37 -12.89
N GLU A 126 7.09 0.16 -13.08
CA GLU A 126 5.88 -0.11 -13.85
C GLU A 126 4.71 -0.31 -12.87
N TYR A 127 3.62 0.42 -13.06
CA TYR A 127 2.43 0.37 -12.21
C TYR A 127 1.32 -0.50 -12.82
N GLY A 128 0.25 -0.70 -12.06
CA GLY A 128 -0.80 -1.64 -12.39
C GLY A 128 -0.39 -3.06 -12.00
N LEU A 129 -1.13 -4.04 -12.50
CA LEU A 129 -0.84 -5.45 -12.22
C LEU A 129 -0.89 -6.27 -13.50
N ASP A 130 0.04 -7.21 -13.60
CA ASP A 130 0.16 -8.15 -14.72
C ASP A 130 -1.01 -9.16 -14.82
N VAL A 131 -1.82 -9.27 -13.76
CA VAL A 131 -3.02 -10.14 -13.68
C VAL A 131 -4.18 -9.67 -14.56
N PHE A 132 -4.18 -8.42 -15.03
CA PHE A 132 -5.30 -7.83 -15.77
C PHE A 132 -4.98 -7.74 -17.27
N ASP A 133 -5.64 -8.57 -18.07
CA ASP A 133 -5.58 -8.51 -19.55
C ASP A 133 -6.59 -7.48 -20.13
N LYS A 134 -7.41 -6.84 -19.29
CA LYS A 134 -8.43 -5.86 -19.66
C LYS A 134 -8.54 -4.74 -18.62
N ASP A 135 -8.88 -3.55 -19.11
CA ASP A 135 -9.26 -2.40 -18.28
C ASP A 135 -10.47 -2.78 -17.39
N HIS A 136 -10.23 -3.04 -16.11
CA HIS A 136 -11.30 -3.22 -15.11
C HIS A 136 -11.85 -1.83 -14.74
N ASP A 137 -12.58 -1.22 -15.67
CA ASP A 137 -13.07 0.16 -15.54
C ASP A 137 -14.30 0.30 -14.64
N SER A 138 -14.98 -0.80 -14.34
CA SER A 138 -16.21 -0.76 -13.55
C SER A 138 -15.95 -1.07 -12.07
N ILE A 139 -16.59 -0.28 -11.19
CA ILE A 139 -16.55 -0.50 -9.74
C ILE A 139 -17.02 -1.92 -9.39
N GLY A 140 -18.00 -2.45 -10.13
CA GLY A 140 -18.52 -3.80 -9.90
C GLY A 140 -17.46 -4.88 -10.12
N ASP A 141 -16.70 -4.78 -11.21
CA ASP A 141 -15.64 -5.73 -11.53
C ASP A 141 -14.53 -5.65 -10.47
N LEU A 142 -14.10 -4.44 -10.10
CA LEU A 142 -13.08 -4.24 -9.05
C LEU A 142 -13.51 -4.84 -7.70
N LEU A 143 -14.77 -4.66 -7.30
CA LEU A 143 -15.30 -5.23 -6.05
C LEU A 143 -15.45 -6.76 -6.10
N GLY A 144 -15.57 -7.36 -7.29
CA GLY A 144 -15.61 -8.81 -7.49
C GLY A 144 -14.24 -9.48 -7.40
N LEU A 145 -13.17 -8.76 -7.72
CA LEU A 145 -11.79 -9.27 -7.78
C LEU A 145 -11.34 -10.12 -6.59
N PRO A 146 -11.68 -9.80 -5.33
CA PRO A 146 -11.20 -10.60 -4.20
C PRO A 146 -11.79 -12.02 -4.16
N PHE A 147 -12.93 -12.21 -4.82
CA PHE A 147 -13.69 -13.46 -4.86
C PHE A 147 -13.42 -14.25 -6.14
N ASP A 148 -13.04 -13.55 -7.19
CA ASP A 148 -12.54 -14.15 -8.41
C ASP A 148 -11.10 -14.64 -8.19
N GLY A 149 -10.72 -15.73 -8.86
CA GLY A 149 -9.35 -16.24 -8.78
C GLY A 149 -8.40 -15.29 -9.52
N LEU A 150 -7.53 -14.57 -8.80
CA LEU A 150 -6.41 -13.86 -9.40
C LEU A 150 -5.53 -14.87 -10.17
N ARG A 151 -5.22 -14.58 -11.43
CA ARG A 151 -4.30 -15.36 -12.27
C ARG A 151 -3.18 -14.44 -12.72
N TYR A 152 -1.96 -14.66 -12.25
CA TYR A 152 -0.82 -13.84 -12.62
C TYR A 152 -0.33 -14.19 -14.02
N ARG A 153 0.28 -13.23 -14.71
CA ARG A 153 0.87 -13.49 -16.04
C ARG A 153 2.00 -14.49 -15.93
N GLN A 154 2.71 -14.52 -14.80
CA GLN A 154 3.77 -15.49 -14.52
C GLN A 154 3.27 -16.93 -14.27
N ASP A 155 1.96 -17.14 -14.13
CA ASP A 155 1.34 -18.47 -14.01
C ASP A 155 0.96 -19.07 -15.39
N LYS A 156 1.16 -18.34 -16.50
CA LYS A 156 0.94 -18.79 -17.89
C LYS A 156 2.26 -19.17 -18.57
#